data_AF-A0A7S4A642-F1
#
_entry.id   AF-A0A7S4A642-F1
#
_cell.length_a   1.000
_cell.length_b   1.000
_cell.length_c   1.000
_cell.angle_alpha   90.00
_cell.angle_beta   90.00
_cell.angle_gamma   90.00
#
_symmetry.space_group_name_H-M   'P 1'
#
loop_
_entity.id
_entity.type
_entity.pdbx_description
1 polymer ?
#
loop_
_entity_poly.entity_id
_entity_poly.type
_entity_poly.pdbx_seq_one_letter_code
_entity_poly.pdbx_strand_id
1 'polypeptide(L)'
;MPTQSSRITRRAVVVALLAATAATAAVFLIKQDARGASAAAAGVTDAIVGGEDAPNDKFPWMVSLQTADDESDDDPVGHFCGGTLIRPDTVLTAAHCFGDDTSTSALATNPLMIFR
;
A
#
# COMPACT_ATOMS: atom_id res chain seq x y z
N MET A 1 60.52 29.53 20.39
CA MET A 1 60.16 28.42 21.31
C MET A 1 58.83 28.76 21.97
N PRO A 2 57.72 28.05 21.70
CA PRO A 2 56.45 28.29 22.39
C PRO A 2 56.54 27.80 23.84
N THR A 3 56.24 28.68 24.80
CA THR A 3 56.33 28.43 26.24
C THR A 3 55.34 27.33 26.68
N GLN A 4 55.77 26.47 27.60
CA GLN A 4 54.99 25.34 28.14
C GLN A 4 53.58 25.73 28.63
N SER A 5 53.46 26.96 29.16
CA SER A 5 52.21 27.59 29.59
C SER A 5 51.18 27.73 28.44
N SER A 6 51.62 28.11 27.23
CA SER A 6 50.75 28.27 26.06
C SER A 6 50.13 26.95 25.59
N ARG A 7 50.86 25.84 25.75
CA ARG A 7 50.39 24.50 25.35
C ARG A 7 49.35 23.94 26.33
N ILE A 8 49.49 24.25 27.62
CA ILE A 8 48.55 23.82 28.67
C ILE A 8 47.23 24.60 28.54
N THR A 9 47.28 25.92 28.36
CA THR A 9 46.08 26.73 28.16
C THR A 9 45.35 26.36 26.87
N ARG A 10 46.07 26.12 25.77
CA ARG A 10 45.46 25.67 24.50
C ARG A 10 44.78 24.30 24.62
N ARG A 11 45.40 23.33 25.31
CA ARG A 11 44.78 22.03 25.56
C ARG A 11 43.55 22.13 26.45
N ALA A 12 43.62 22.93 27.52
CA ALA A 12 42.47 23.15 28.41
C ALA A 12 41.29 23.80 27.68
N VAL A 13 41.56 24.80 26.82
CA VAL A 13 40.54 25.44 25.98
C VAL A 13 39.95 24.48 24.95
N VAL A 14 40.78 23.67 24.29
CA VAL A 14 40.30 22.66 23.32
C VAL A 14 39.45 21.59 24.01
N VAL A 15 39.87 21.11 25.19
CA VAL A 15 39.10 20.12 25.97
C VAL A 15 37.77 20.72 26.44
N ALA A 16 37.75 21.98 26.88
CA ALA A 16 36.51 22.66 27.28
C ALA A 16 35.55 22.88 26.10
N LEU A 17 36.07 23.24 24.93
CA LEU A 17 35.27 23.40 23.71
C LEU A 17 34.69 22.06 23.23
N LEU A 18 35.49 20.98 23.23
CA LEU A 18 35.03 19.63 22.88
C LEU A 18 33.93 19.14 23.84
N ALA A 19 34.09 19.36 25.15
CA ALA A 19 33.08 19.01 26.15
C ALA A 19 31.76 19.80 25.94
N ALA A 20 31.83 21.08 25.61
CA ALA A 20 30.66 21.91 25.31
C ALA A 20 29.92 21.45 24.03
N THR A 21 30.65 21.02 23.00
CA THR A 21 30.04 20.44 21.78
C THR A 21 29.40 19.07 22.05
N ALA A 22 29.99 18.23 22.90
CA ALA A 22 29.41 16.94 23.28
C ALA A 22 28.11 17.10 24.08
N ALA A 23 28.06 18.07 24.99
CA ALA A 23 26.86 18.36 25.78
C ALA A 23 25.70 18.89 24.93
N THR A 24 25.99 19.72 23.92
CA THR A 24 24.96 20.24 23.00
C THR A 24 24.45 19.18 22.02
N ALA A 25 25.32 18.27 21.54
CA ALA A 25 24.91 17.13 20.72
C ALA A 25 23.96 16.18 21.48
N ALA A 26 24.24 15.91 22.77
CA ALA A 26 23.40 15.05 23.59
C ALA A 26 21.97 15.59 23.75
N VAL A 27 21.80 16.92 23.92
CA VAL A 27 20.49 17.57 24.05
C VAL A 27 19.65 17.50 22.75
N PHE A 28 20.29 17.43 21.58
CA PHE A 28 19.59 17.32 20.29
C PHE A 28 19.06 15.90 20.02
N LEU A 29 19.72 14.86 20.56
CA LEU A 29 19.30 13.46 20.38
C LEU A 29 18.10 13.06 21.25
N ILE A 30 17.86 13.75 22.37
CA ILE A 30 16.73 13.44 23.28
C ILE A 30 15.37 13.96 22.76
N LYS A 31 15.34 14.73 21.66
CA LYS A 31 14.11 15.29 21.05
C LYS A 31 13.62 14.55 19.79
N GLN A 32 14.13 13.36 19.48
CA GLN A 32 13.84 12.68 18.21
C GLN A 32 12.57 11.80 18.20
N ASP A 33 11.69 11.85 19.21
CA ASP A 33 10.48 11.00 19.26
C ASP A 33 9.20 11.69 18.76
N ALA A 34 9.31 12.37 17.62
CA ALA A 34 8.16 12.87 16.88
C ALA A 34 8.27 12.55 15.38
N ARG A 35 8.78 11.37 15.05
CA ARG A 35 8.25 10.66 13.88
C ARG A 35 7.15 9.74 14.39
N GLY A 36 6.01 10.36 14.68
CA GLY A 36 4.76 9.68 14.48
C GLY A 36 4.74 9.24 13.02
N ALA A 37 5.22 8.03 12.75
CA ALA A 37 4.69 7.24 11.67
C ALA A 37 3.24 6.93 12.09
N SER A 38 2.36 7.94 11.96
CA SER A 38 1.09 7.62 11.36
C SER A 38 1.52 6.97 10.06
N ALA A 39 1.37 5.64 9.97
CA ALA A 39 0.88 5.12 8.73
C ALA A 39 -0.28 6.07 8.39
N ALA A 40 -0.04 6.99 7.47
CA ALA A 40 -1.12 7.29 6.58
C ALA A 40 -1.45 5.89 6.07
N ALA A 41 -2.48 5.27 6.64
CA ALA A 41 -3.49 4.70 5.77
C ALA A 41 -3.62 5.78 4.71
N ALA A 42 -2.92 5.59 3.58
CA ALA A 42 -3.12 6.40 2.40
C ALA A 42 -4.61 6.28 2.23
N GLY A 43 -5.32 7.33 2.65
CA GLY A 43 -6.70 7.19 3.06
C GLY A 43 -7.39 6.51 1.92
N VAL A 44 -7.97 5.33 2.17
CA VAL A 44 -8.84 4.68 1.21
C VAL A 44 -9.87 5.77 0.94
N THR A 45 -9.67 6.47 -0.17
CA THR A 45 -10.66 7.39 -0.65
C THR A 45 -11.79 6.47 -0.98
N ASP A 46 -12.89 6.64 -0.27
CA ASP A 46 -14.09 5.89 -0.57
C ASP A 46 -14.45 6.24 -2.00
N ALA A 47 -14.03 5.39 -2.94
CA ALA A 47 -14.20 5.61 -4.37
C ALA A 47 -15.70 5.59 -4.73
N ILE A 48 -16.53 5.11 -3.79
CA ILE A 48 -17.96 4.96 -3.90
C ILE A 48 -18.65 6.15 -3.21
N VAL A 49 -18.93 7.20 -3.97
CA VAL A 49 -19.63 8.38 -3.44
C VAL A 49 -21.13 8.11 -3.34
N GLY A 50 -21.67 8.09 -2.12
CA GLY A 50 -23.11 7.97 -1.87
C GLY A 50 -23.69 6.57 -2.08
N GLY A 51 -22.84 5.56 -2.18
CA GLY A 51 -23.25 4.16 -2.22
C GLY A 51 -23.49 3.57 -0.82
N GLU A 52 -23.99 2.34 -0.81
CA GLU A 52 -24.15 1.50 0.36
C GLU A 52 -23.70 0.08 0.01
N ASP A 53 -23.19 -0.64 1.00
CA ASP A 53 -22.83 -2.04 0.84
C ASP A 53 -24.07 -2.85 0.50
N ALA A 54 -24.08 -3.48 -0.68
CA ALA A 54 -25.19 -4.33 -1.07
C ALA A 54 -25.38 -5.46 -0.04
N PRO A 55 -26.58 -5.64 0.53
CA PRO A 55 -26.89 -6.80 1.35
C PRO A 55 -26.55 -8.10 0.64
N ASN A 56 -26.08 -9.08 1.42
CA ASN A 56 -25.88 -10.45 0.93
C ASN A 56 -27.14 -10.93 0.20
N ASP A 57 -26.93 -11.61 -0.93
CA ASP A 57 -27.98 -12.19 -1.77
C ASP A 57 -28.98 -11.20 -2.40
N LYS A 58 -28.77 -9.87 -2.31
CA LYS A 58 -29.61 -8.87 -2.99
C LYS A 58 -29.49 -8.96 -4.51
N PHE A 59 -28.29 -9.30 -4.99
CA PHE A 59 -27.96 -9.42 -6.41
C PHE A 59 -27.28 -10.77 -6.68
N PRO A 60 -27.98 -11.90 -6.54
CA PRO A 60 -27.38 -13.23 -6.60
C PRO A 60 -26.87 -13.59 -8.01
N TRP A 61 -27.24 -12.82 -9.02
CA TRP A 61 -26.71 -12.95 -10.37
C TRP A 61 -25.43 -12.14 -10.61
N MET A 62 -24.97 -11.31 -9.67
CA MET A 62 -23.75 -10.54 -9.82
C MET A 62 -22.52 -11.45 -9.71
N VAL A 63 -21.59 -11.33 -10.67
CA VAL A 63 -20.39 -12.18 -10.75
C VAL A 63 -19.13 -11.32 -10.77
N SER A 64 -18.13 -11.77 -10.01
CA SER A 64 -16.75 -11.24 -10.05
C SER A 64 -15.91 -12.10 -11.00
N LEU A 65 -15.37 -11.48 -12.06
CA LEU A 65 -14.41 -12.13 -12.95
C LEU A 65 -13.00 -11.87 -12.41
N GLN A 66 -12.26 -12.96 -12.21
CA GLN A 66 -10.99 -12.99 -11.50
C GLN A 66 -9.92 -13.64 -12.37
N THR A 67 -8.67 -13.21 -12.22
CA THR A 67 -7.50 -13.82 -12.86
C THR A 67 -6.45 -14.14 -11.80
N ALA A 68 -5.84 -15.33 -11.91
CA ALA A 68 -4.89 -15.82 -10.92
C ALA A 68 -3.56 -15.03 -10.91
N ASP A 69 -3.31 -14.25 -11.96
CA ASP A 69 -2.04 -13.56 -12.17
C ASP A 69 -2.03 -12.13 -11.61
N ASP A 70 -3.20 -11.54 -11.30
CA ASP A 70 -3.32 -10.12 -10.88
C ASP A 70 -3.67 -9.96 -9.38
N GLU A 71 -3.40 -10.99 -8.59
CA GLU A 71 -3.48 -10.97 -7.14
C GLU A 71 -2.43 -10.01 -6.54
N SER A 72 -2.86 -9.06 -5.72
CA SER A 72 -1.99 -8.08 -5.06
C SER A 72 -2.36 -7.88 -3.59
N ASP A 73 -1.49 -7.22 -2.82
CA ASP A 73 -1.79 -6.89 -1.41
C ASP A 73 -3.09 -6.07 -1.26
N ASP A 74 -3.45 -5.31 -2.30
CA ASP A 74 -4.65 -4.48 -2.35
C ASP A 74 -5.87 -5.20 -2.99
N ASP A 75 -5.64 -6.22 -3.83
CA ASP A 75 -6.67 -7.06 -4.45
C ASP A 75 -6.30 -8.55 -4.36
N PRO A 76 -6.64 -9.22 -3.25
CA PRO A 76 -6.31 -10.62 -2.98
C PRO A 76 -7.28 -11.61 -3.66
N VAL A 77 -7.99 -11.14 -4.69
CA VAL A 77 -8.88 -11.96 -5.52
C VAL A 77 -8.71 -11.69 -7.02
N GLY A 78 -7.84 -10.74 -7.41
CA GLY A 78 -7.52 -10.46 -8.81
C GLY A 78 -8.74 -10.06 -9.65
N HIS A 79 -9.65 -9.28 -9.07
CA HIS A 79 -10.87 -8.83 -9.74
C HIS A 79 -10.56 -7.84 -10.86
N PHE A 80 -10.98 -8.16 -12.08
CA PHE A 80 -10.73 -7.28 -13.24
C PHE A 80 -12.00 -6.85 -13.99
N CYS A 81 -13.11 -7.60 -13.86
CA CYS A 81 -14.37 -7.28 -14.52
C CYS A 81 -15.60 -7.82 -13.78
N GLY A 82 -16.77 -7.25 -14.07
CA GLY A 82 -18.07 -7.76 -13.61
C GLY A 82 -18.80 -8.60 -14.65
N GLY A 83 -19.85 -9.31 -14.21
CA GLY A 83 -20.76 -10.06 -15.09
C GLY A 83 -22.13 -10.35 -14.47
N THR A 84 -23.03 -10.94 -15.26
CA THR A 84 -24.37 -11.37 -14.85
C THR A 84 -24.64 -12.83 -15.18
N LEU A 85 -25.02 -13.64 -14.20
CA LEU A 85 -25.45 -15.04 -14.40
C LEU A 85 -26.83 -15.07 -15.08
N ILE A 86 -26.88 -15.46 -16.36
CA ILE A 86 -28.11 -15.50 -17.16
C ILE A 86 -28.69 -16.92 -17.31
N ARG A 87 -27.87 -17.94 -17.02
CA ARG A 87 -28.23 -19.37 -16.95
C ARG A 87 -27.30 -20.05 -15.94
N PRO A 88 -27.60 -21.29 -15.48
CA PRO A 88 -26.78 -21.98 -14.47
C PRO A 88 -25.28 -22.08 -14.77
N ASP A 89 -24.89 -22.00 -16.04
CA ASP A 89 -23.52 -22.14 -16.53
C ASP A 89 -23.10 -21.02 -17.49
N THR A 90 -23.87 -19.93 -17.57
CA THR A 90 -23.60 -18.85 -18.54
C THR A 90 -23.61 -17.48 -17.86
N VAL A 91 -22.48 -16.78 -17.96
CA VAL A 91 -22.32 -15.38 -17.54
C VAL A 91 -22.29 -14.46 -18.77
N LEU A 92 -23.06 -13.37 -18.72
CA LEU A 92 -23.01 -12.25 -19.66
C LEU A 92 -22.03 -11.18 -19.13
N THR A 93 -21.12 -10.71 -19.98
CA THR A 93 -20.16 -9.65 -19.65
C THR A 93 -19.83 -8.79 -20.88
N ALA A 94 -19.02 -7.74 -20.70
CA ALA A 94 -18.57 -6.88 -21.77
C ALA A 94 -17.49 -7.57 -22.62
N ALA A 95 -17.50 -7.33 -23.94
CA ALA A 95 -16.53 -7.94 -24.85
C ALA A 95 -15.07 -7.54 -24.56
N HIS A 96 -14.83 -6.33 -24.06
CA HIS A 96 -13.48 -5.84 -23.73
C HIS A 96 -12.89 -6.48 -22.47
N CYS A 97 -13.69 -7.24 -21.72
CA CYS A 97 -13.17 -8.03 -20.60
C CYS A 97 -12.38 -9.26 -21.10
N PHE A 98 -12.45 -9.58 -22.39
CA PHE A 98 -11.56 -10.53 -23.04
C PHE A 98 -10.43 -9.73 -23.68
N GLY A 99 -9.18 -10.09 -23.40
CA GLY A 99 -7.99 -9.43 -23.96
C GLY A 99 -7.93 -9.51 -25.50
N ASP A 100 -6.89 -8.90 -26.08
CA ASP A 100 -6.66 -8.88 -27.53
C ASP A 100 -6.51 -10.29 -28.16
N ASP A 101 -6.38 -11.31 -27.33
CA ASP A 101 -6.60 -12.72 -27.64
C ASP A 101 -8.06 -12.99 -28.04
N THR A 102 -8.29 -12.68 -29.31
CA THR A 102 -9.39 -13.10 -30.20
C THR A 102 -9.53 -14.63 -30.31
N SER A 103 -9.68 -15.31 -29.17
CA SER A 103 -10.08 -16.72 -29.06
C SER A 103 -11.11 -16.95 -27.97
N THR A 104 -11.47 -15.91 -27.20
CA THR A 104 -12.56 -15.98 -26.22
C THR A 104 -13.81 -15.27 -26.72
N SER A 105 -14.17 -15.51 -27.99
CA SER A 105 -15.60 -15.51 -28.35
C SER A 105 -16.22 -16.78 -27.77
N ALA A 106 -16.32 -16.84 -26.45
CA ALA A 106 -16.92 -17.97 -25.79
C ALA A 106 -17.72 -17.41 -24.63
N LEU A 107 -19.02 -17.73 -24.62
CA LEU A 107 -19.71 -18.05 -23.37
C LEU A 107 -18.65 -18.58 -22.39
N ALA A 108 -18.48 -17.97 -21.22
CA ALA A 108 -17.53 -18.48 -20.23
C ALA A 108 -18.03 -19.84 -19.72
N THR A 109 -17.90 -20.87 -20.56
CA THR A 109 -18.28 -22.27 -20.36
C THR A 109 -17.12 -23.07 -19.78
N ASN A 110 -16.04 -22.41 -19.34
CA ASN A 110 -14.98 -23.06 -18.60
C ASN A 110 -15.48 -23.35 -17.17
N PRO A 111 -15.45 -24.63 -16.73
CA PRO A 111 -15.94 -25.03 -15.41
C PRO A 111 -15.05 -24.58 -14.24
N LEU A 112 -14.08 -23.70 -14.48
CA LEU A 112 -13.17 -23.16 -13.47
C LEU A 112 -13.48 -21.70 -13.09
N MET A 113 -14.69 -21.22 -13.36
CA MET A 113 -15.24 -20.03 -12.68
C MET A 113 -15.79 -20.49 -11.33
N ILE A 114 -14.92 -20.56 -10.33
CA ILE A 114 -15.30 -20.93 -8.97
C ILE A 114 -16.17 -19.79 -8.41
N PHE A 115 -17.48 -19.99 -8.43
CA PHE A 115 -18.40 -19.30 -7.52
C PHE A 115 -18.12 -19.83 -6.11
N ARG A 116 -17.15 -19.27 -5.41
CA ARG A 116 -16.95 -19.57 -3.99
C ARG A 116 -17.96 -18.79 -3.16
#